data_AF-A0A9J7M8R5-F1
#
_entry.id   AF-A0A9J7M8R5-F1
#
_cell.length_a   1.000
_cell.length_b   1.000
_cell.length_c   1.000
_cell.angle_alpha   90.00
_cell.angle_beta   90.00
_cell.angle_gamma   90.00
#
_symmetry.space_group_name_H-M   'P 1'
#
loop_
_entity.id
_entity.type
_entity.pdbx_description
1 polymer ?
#
loop_
_entity_poly.entity_id
_entity_poly.type
_entity_poly.pdbx_seq_one_letter_code
_entity_poly.pdbx_strand_id
1 'polypeptide(L)'
;MKIKTWETEHGLATLANGMEYNRGNLVIPADGLYYVYSQLSYRFRNDLPEDSGKEERVFQIIHYTYRRNSYPEPKQIMKTAKSTCWSKRVEFGLYTSFQGGVFQLQKGDKIWVSVSNAPLICFDETSSFFGAFMLY
;
A
#
# COMPACT_ATOMS: atom_id res chain seq x y z
N MET A 1 6.88 5.47 4.33
CA MET A 1 5.82 6.47 4.60
C MET A 1 4.45 5.78 4.62
N LYS A 2 3.60 6.08 5.61
CA LYS A 2 2.23 5.55 5.70
C LYS A 2 1.27 6.32 4.77
N ILE A 3 0.42 5.60 4.04
CA ILE A 3 -0.69 6.20 3.26
C ILE A 3 -1.84 6.50 4.23
N LYS A 4 -2.38 7.73 4.18
CA LYS A 4 -3.36 8.24 5.16
C LYS A 4 -4.72 8.66 4.57
N THR A 5 -4.84 8.68 3.25
CA THR A 5 -5.94 9.30 2.50
C THR A 5 -6.54 8.28 1.55
N TRP A 6 -7.17 7.25 2.11
CA TRP A 6 -7.96 6.28 1.37
C TRP A 6 -9.41 6.76 1.36
N GLU A 7 -10.07 6.67 0.21
CA GLU A 7 -11.53 6.88 0.08
C GLU A 7 -12.28 5.70 0.74
N THR A 8 -13.45 5.97 1.30
CA THR A 8 -14.20 4.99 2.11
C THR A 8 -15.70 4.93 1.81
N GLU A 9 -16.26 5.96 1.19
CA GLU A 9 -17.71 6.17 1.06
C GLU A 9 -18.17 6.21 -0.40
N HIS A 10 -17.33 6.69 -1.32
CA HIS A 10 -17.70 6.90 -2.72
C HIS A 10 -17.08 5.86 -3.66
N GLY A 11 -17.72 5.64 -4.80
CA GLY A 11 -17.20 4.77 -5.86
C GLY A 11 -17.33 3.28 -5.54
N LEU A 12 -16.24 2.54 -5.75
CA LEU A 12 -16.01 1.16 -5.37
C LEU A 12 -15.53 1.00 -3.91
N ALA A 13 -15.16 2.08 -3.24
CA ALA A 13 -14.80 2.02 -1.83
C ALA A 13 -16.00 1.60 -0.96
N THR A 14 -15.77 0.72 0.00
CA THR A 14 -16.83 0.27 0.90
C THR A 14 -16.26 -0.07 2.28
N LEU A 15 -16.86 0.52 3.31
CA LEU A 15 -16.73 0.07 4.69
C LEU A 15 -18.05 -0.59 5.11
N ALA A 16 -17.95 -1.82 5.63
CA ALA A 16 -19.12 -2.60 6.02
C ALA A 16 -18.85 -3.36 7.32
N ASN A 17 -19.93 -3.88 7.93
CA ASN A 17 -19.89 -4.80 9.07
C ASN A 17 -19.08 -4.26 10.27
N GLY A 18 -19.20 -2.96 10.53
CA GLY A 18 -18.53 -2.28 11.66
C GLY A 18 -17.05 -1.99 11.45
N MET A 19 -16.48 -2.30 10.28
CA MET A 19 -15.10 -1.93 9.97
C MET A 19 -14.98 -0.41 9.86
N GLU A 20 -14.04 0.17 10.60
CA GLU A 20 -13.84 1.63 10.65
C GLU A 20 -12.54 2.03 9.96
N TYR A 21 -12.51 3.26 9.48
CA TYR A 21 -11.30 3.86 8.93
C TYR A 21 -10.91 5.13 9.69
N ASN A 22 -9.65 5.24 10.08
CA ASN A 22 -9.14 6.44 10.76
C ASN A 22 -7.69 6.74 10.34
N ARG A 23 -7.50 7.84 9.59
CA ARG A 23 -6.19 8.40 9.22
C ARG A 23 -5.22 7.33 8.67
N GLY A 24 -5.70 6.55 7.69
CA GLY A 24 -4.93 5.46 7.07
C GLY A 24 -4.94 4.13 7.80
N ASN A 25 -5.66 4.00 8.91
CA ASN A 25 -5.83 2.71 9.58
C ASN A 25 -7.21 2.14 9.26
N LEU A 26 -7.26 0.88 8.85
CA LEU A 26 -8.47 0.07 8.92
C LEU A 26 -8.51 -0.58 10.31
N VAL A 27 -9.63 -0.43 11.02
CA VAL A 27 -9.82 -0.91 12.39
C VAL A 27 -10.69 -2.16 12.35
N ILE A 28 -10.18 -3.23 12.95
CA ILE A 28 -10.82 -4.54 12.93
C ILE A 28 -12.02 -4.57 13.90
N PRO A 29 -13.24 -4.93 13.44
CA PRO A 29 -14.44 -4.84 14.26
C PRO A 29 -14.63 -6.03 15.22
N ALA A 30 -14.09 -7.21 14.86
CA ALA A 30 -14.30 -8.45 15.59
C ALA A 30 -13.06 -9.36 15.50
N ASP A 31 -12.88 -10.20 16.52
CA ASP A 31 -11.84 -11.23 16.52
C ASP A 31 -12.14 -12.26 15.42
N GLY A 32 -11.14 -12.62 14.63
CA GLY A 32 -11.33 -13.58 13.55
C GLY A 32 -10.14 -13.71 12.62
N LEU A 33 -10.30 -14.54 11.60
CA LEU A 33 -9.32 -14.70 10.55
C LEU A 33 -9.68 -13.80 9.37
N TYR A 34 -8.79 -12.88 9.01
CA TYR A 34 -9.04 -11.89 7.95
C TYR A 34 -8.12 -12.13 6.76
N TYR A 35 -8.69 -12.07 5.57
CA TYR A 35 -7.90 -11.87 4.36
C TYR A 35 -7.65 -10.39 4.18
N VAL A 36 -6.39 -9.99 4.26
CA VAL A 36 -5.94 -8.60 4.05
C VAL A 36 -5.27 -8.52 2.69
N TYR A 37 -5.64 -7.54 1.88
CA TYR A 37 -5.09 -7.35 0.54
C TYR A 37 -4.82 -5.87 0.24
N SER A 38 -3.85 -5.64 -0.63
CA SER A 38 -3.48 -4.29 -1.08
C SER A 38 -2.90 -4.35 -2.47
N GLN A 39 -3.35 -3.44 -3.34
CA GLN A 39 -2.76 -3.15 -4.63
C GLN A 39 -2.26 -1.71 -4.64
N LEU A 40 -1.05 -1.51 -5.16
CA LEU A 40 -0.50 -0.19 -5.43
C LEU A 40 0.05 -0.15 -6.86
N SER A 41 -0.42 0.82 -7.63
CA SER A 41 0.14 1.14 -8.94
C SER A 41 1.12 2.29 -8.85
N TYR A 42 2.33 2.07 -9.31
CA TYR A 42 3.40 3.05 -9.38
C TYR A 42 3.58 3.47 -10.83
N ARG A 43 3.53 4.78 -11.07
CA ARG A 43 3.82 5.42 -12.34
C ARG A 43 4.85 6.51 -12.14
N PHE A 44 5.88 6.51 -12.96
CA PHE A 44 6.81 7.63 -13.04
C PHE A 44 7.12 7.91 -14.52
N ARG A 45 7.51 9.15 -14.77
CA ARG A 45 7.98 9.64 -16.06
C ARG A 45 9.34 10.30 -15.82
N ASN A 46 10.28 10.08 -16.73
CA ASN A 46 11.58 10.72 -16.67
C ASN A 46 11.48 12.09 -17.34
N ASP A 47 11.17 13.12 -16.56
CA ASP A 47 10.98 14.49 -17.07
C ASP A 47 12.29 15.30 -17.19
N LEU A 48 13.44 14.66 -16.98
CA LEU A 48 14.75 15.34 -16.99
C LEU A 48 15.31 15.43 -18.43
N PRO A 49 15.81 16.62 -18.84
CA PRO A 49 16.44 16.80 -20.15
C PRO A 49 17.61 15.82 -20.36
N GLU A 50 17.86 15.43 -21.61
CA GLU A 50 18.84 14.41 -21.98
C GLU A 50 20.27 14.72 -21.48
N ASP A 51 20.59 16.00 -21.25
CA ASP A 51 21.96 16.50 -21.10
C ASP A 51 22.43 16.78 -19.64
N SER A 52 21.59 16.51 -18.64
CA SER A 52 22.03 16.64 -17.24
C SER A 52 22.85 15.40 -16.84
N GLY A 53 24.17 15.49 -16.69
CA GLY A 53 25.05 14.37 -16.29
C GLY A 53 24.43 13.41 -15.27
N LYS A 54 23.95 12.24 -15.74
CA LYS A 54 23.06 11.34 -14.98
C LYS A 54 23.87 10.30 -14.18
N GLU A 55 23.75 10.31 -12.85
CA GLU A 55 23.97 9.12 -12.01
C GLU A 55 22.84 8.11 -12.24
N GLU A 56 23.17 6.81 -12.22
CA GLU A 56 22.16 5.74 -12.23
C GLU A 56 21.30 5.83 -10.96
N ARG A 57 19.99 6.07 -11.12
CA ARG A 57 19.07 6.08 -9.98
C ARG A 57 18.47 4.70 -9.81
N VAL A 58 18.86 4.01 -8.75
CA VAL A 58 18.16 2.80 -8.31
C VAL A 58 16.95 3.22 -7.50
N PHE A 59 15.74 3.05 -8.03
CA PHE A 59 14.53 3.20 -7.24
C PHE A 59 14.15 1.85 -6.63
N GLN A 60 14.02 1.83 -5.30
CA GLN A 60 13.46 0.71 -4.58
C GLN A 60 11.99 0.99 -4.33
N ILE A 61 11.11 0.26 -5.01
CA ILE A 61 9.67 0.31 -4.77
C ILE A 61 9.36 -0.75 -3.74
N ILE A 62 8.98 -0.32 -2.54
CA ILE A 62 8.64 -1.22 -1.44
C ILE A 62 7.26 -0.89 -0.93
N HIS A 63 6.44 -1.93 -0.85
CA HIS A 63 5.05 -1.93 -0.43
C HIS A 63 4.92 -2.79 0.82
N TYR A 64 4.62 -2.15 1.95
CA TYR A 64 4.50 -2.78 3.26
C TYR A 64 3.05 -2.76 3.74
N THR A 65 2.66 -3.82 4.47
CA THR A 65 1.46 -3.82 5.28
C THR A 65 1.84 -4.07 6.73
N TYR A 66 1.34 -3.23 7.63
CA TYR A 66 1.60 -3.29 9.06
C TYR A 66 0.31 -3.53 9.84
N ARG A 67 0.47 -4.12 11.01
CA ARG A 67 -0.55 -4.29 12.04
C ARG A 67 -0.07 -3.68 13.35
N ARG A 68 -0.95 -3.01 14.08
CA ARG A 68 -0.75 -2.61 15.48
C ARG A 68 -1.87 -3.17 16.33
N ASN A 69 -1.48 -3.88 17.38
CA ASN A 69 -2.33 -4.36 18.44
C ASN A 69 -1.95 -3.65 19.76
N SER A 70 -2.19 -4.27 20.91
CA SER A 70 -1.76 -3.77 22.22
C SER A 70 -0.23 -3.72 22.41
N TYR A 71 0.55 -4.36 21.53
CA TYR A 71 2.00 -4.32 21.58
C TYR A 71 2.53 -2.93 21.17
N PRO A 72 3.56 -2.39 21.85
CA PRO A 72 4.04 -1.02 21.60
C PRO A 72 4.43 -0.76 20.15
N GLU A 73 5.08 -1.75 19.53
CA GLU A 73 5.64 -1.64 18.18
C GLU A 73 4.71 -2.24 17.11
N PRO A 74 4.50 -1.53 15.99
CA PRO A 74 3.88 -2.08 14.80
C PRO A 74 4.60 -3.33 14.27
N LYS A 75 3.84 -4.40 13.98
CA LYS A 75 4.36 -5.59 13.32
C LYS A 75 4.12 -5.53 11.81
N GLN A 76 5.17 -5.71 11.02
CA GLN A 76 5.03 -5.92 9.58
C GLN A 76 4.40 -7.29 9.33
N ILE A 77 3.31 -7.35 8.56
CA ILE A 77 2.61 -8.60 8.24
C ILE A 77 2.79 -9.01 6.78
N MET A 78 3.02 -8.05 5.87
CA MET A 78 3.35 -8.32 4.47
C MET A 78 4.36 -7.29 3.94
N LYS A 79 5.19 -7.71 2.99
CA LYS A 79 6.14 -6.86 2.28
C LYS A 79 6.33 -7.39 0.87
N THR A 80 6.20 -6.50 -0.11
CA THR A 80 6.64 -6.72 -1.48
C THR A 80 7.68 -5.67 -1.85
N ALA A 81 8.75 -6.10 -2.51
CA ALA A 81 9.81 -5.22 -2.97
C ALA A 81 10.10 -5.48 -4.45
N LYS A 82 10.29 -4.41 -5.20
CA LYS A 82 10.80 -4.43 -6.56
C LYS A 82 11.97 -3.45 -6.64
N SER A 83 13.14 -3.97 -7.00
CA SER A 83 14.27 -3.17 -7.43
C SER A 83 14.21 -3.05 -8.95
N THR A 84 14.40 -1.85 -9.45
CA THR A 84 14.46 -1.58 -10.87
C THR A 84 15.77 -0.86 -11.16
N CYS A 85 16.55 -1.45 -12.07
CA CYS A 85 17.75 -0.81 -12.60
C CYS A 85 17.30 0.09 -13.76
N TRP A 86 17.21 1.38 -13.48
CA TRP A 86 16.73 2.36 -14.44
C TRP A 86 17.87 2.75 -15.36
N SER A 87 17.93 2.12 -16.54
CA SER A 87 18.78 2.64 -17.61
C SER A 87 18.35 4.07 -17.95
N LYS A 88 19.33 4.91 -18.34
CA LYS A 88 19.14 6.31 -18.76
C LYS A 88 18.12 6.49 -19.90
N ARG A 89 17.73 5.40 -20.57
CA ARG A 89 16.82 5.34 -21.72
C ARG A 89 15.36 5.02 -21.37
N VAL A 90 15.03 4.78 -20.10
CA VAL A 90 13.65 4.47 -19.73
C VAL A 90 12.86 5.78 -19.54
N GLU A 91 11.96 6.06 -20.47
CA GLU A 91 11.14 7.28 -20.49
C GLU A 91 10.00 7.25 -19.47
N PHE A 92 9.41 6.08 -19.25
CA PHE A 92 8.31 5.86 -18.30
C PHE A 92 8.37 4.43 -17.75
N GLY A 93 7.68 4.19 -16.64
CA GLY A 93 7.50 2.84 -16.17
C GLY A 93 6.28 2.70 -15.26
N LEU A 94 5.72 1.50 -15.32
CA LEU A 94 4.48 1.12 -14.67
C LEU A 94 4.73 -0.16 -13.87
N TYR A 95 4.45 -0.11 -12.57
CA TYR A 95 4.60 -1.26 -11.69
C TYR A 95 3.36 -1.39 -10.84
N THR A 96 2.72 -2.54 -10.91
CA THR A 96 1.64 -2.89 -9.98
C THR A 96 2.19 -3.86 -8.96
N SER A 97 2.07 -3.51 -7.68
CA SER A 97 2.35 -4.41 -6.56
C SER A 97 1.05 -4.81 -5.91
N PHE A 98 0.66 -6.06 -6.10
CA PHE A 98 -0.40 -6.70 -5.34
C PHE A 98 0.19 -7.61 -4.27
N GLN A 99 -0.37 -7.58 -3.08
CA GLN A 99 -0.10 -8.55 -2.03
C GLN A 99 -1.37 -8.84 -1.24
N GLY A 100 -1.51 -10.08 -0.78
CA GLY A 100 -2.60 -10.49 0.07
C GLY A 100 -2.20 -11.69 0.93
N GLY A 101 -2.82 -11.80 2.10
CA GLY A 101 -2.51 -12.84 3.06
C GLY A 101 -3.58 -12.95 4.14
N VAL A 102 -3.58 -14.10 4.81
CA VAL A 102 -4.55 -14.42 5.85
C VAL A 102 -3.92 -14.26 7.22
N PHE A 103 -4.57 -13.50 8.11
CA PHE A 103 -4.03 -13.16 9.43
C PHE A 103 -5.10 -13.26 10.51
N GLN A 104 -4.71 -13.81 11.67
CA GLN A 104 -5.53 -13.72 12.87
C GLN A 104 -5.45 -12.28 13.41
N LEU A 105 -6.60 -11.61 13.48
CA LEU A 105 -6.72 -10.24 13.97
C LEU A 105 -7.74 -10.18 15.10
N GLN A 106 -7.50 -9.25 16.01
CA GLN A 106 -8.37 -9.00 17.16
C GLN A 106 -9.13 -7.69 16.97
N LYS A 107 -10.28 -7.57 17.61
CA LYS A 107 -11.06 -6.35 17.67
C LYS A 107 -10.18 -5.19 18.15
N GLY A 108 -10.21 -4.09 17.41
CA GLY A 108 -9.42 -2.90 17.67
C GLY A 108 -8.00 -2.94 17.10
N ASP A 109 -7.56 -4.06 16.52
CA ASP A 109 -6.33 -4.09 15.72
C ASP A 109 -6.43 -3.06 14.60
N LYS A 110 -5.31 -2.40 14.32
CA LYS A 110 -5.18 -1.39 13.27
C LYS A 110 -4.25 -1.90 12.19
N ILE A 111 -4.71 -1.95 10.96
CA ILE A 111 -3.89 -2.32 9.81
C ILE A 111 -3.74 -1.14 8.85
N TRP A 112 -2.56 -0.99 8.24
CA TRP A 112 -2.30 0.07 7.26
C TRP A 112 -1.21 -0.30 6.27
N VAL A 113 -1.19 0.46 5.17
CA VAL A 113 -0.20 0.34 4.10
C VAL A 113 0.86 1.43 4.25
N SER A 114 2.12 1.04 4.07
CA SER A 114 3.26 1.96 3.98
C SER A 114 4.09 1.68 2.73
N VAL A 115 4.74 2.71 2.20
CA VAL A 115 5.49 2.66 0.95
C VAL A 115 6.84 3.36 1.06
N SER A 116 7.81 2.99 0.24
CA SER A 116 9.07 3.73 0.12
C SER A 116 8.87 5.08 -0.58
N ASN A 117 8.21 5.09 -1.75
CA ASN A 117 8.11 6.25 -2.64
C ASN A 117 6.64 6.57 -2.98
N ALA A 118 5.94 7.31 -2.12
CA ALA A 118 4.53 7.63 -2.37
C ALA A 118 4.24 8.61 -3.52
N PRO A 119 5.11 9.58 -3.87
CA PRO A 119 4.84 10.49 -4.99
C PRO A 119 4.65 9.80 -6.34
N LEU A 120 5.11 8.54 -6.46
CA LEU A 120 4.99 7.75 -7.68
C LEU A 120 3.68 6.95 -7.73
N ILE A 121 2.85 6.98 -6.68
CA ILE A 121 1.64 6.16 -6.61
C ILE A 121 0.50 6.85 -7.35
N CYS A 122 -0.15 6.09 -8.21
CA CYS A 122 -1.40 6.48 -8.84
C CYS A 122 -2.57 6.07 -7.94
N PHE A 123 -3.27 7.05 -7.36
CA PHE A 123 -4.39 6.84 -6.43
C PHE A 123 -5.76 6.69 -7.14
N ASP A 124 -5.77 6.42 -8.45
CA ASP A 124 -7.01 6.07 -9.13
C ASP A 124 -7.61 4.82 -8.49
N GLU A 125 -8.94 4.82 -8.31
CA GLU A 125 -9.67 3.82 -7.52
C GLU A 125 -9.44 2.36 -7.99
N THR A 126 -9.29 2.15 -9.31
CA THR A 126 -9.01 0.83 -9.89
C THR A 126 -7.52 0.46 -9.84
N SER A 127 -6.65 1.44 -9.64
CA SER A 127 -5.20 1.30 -9.72
C SER A 127 -4.59 0.94 -8.37
N SER A 128 -5.02 1.65 -7.32
CA SER A 128 -4.50 1.46 -5.96
C SER A 128 -5.62 1.39 -4.94
N PHE A 129 -5.66 0.31 -4.18
CA PHE A 129 -6.68 0.04 -3.17
C PHE A 129 -6.13 -0.84 -2.05
N PHE A 130 -6.80 -0.80 -0.91
CA PHE A 130 -6.45 -1.57 0.27
C PHE A 130 -7.73 -2.00 0.98
N GLY A 131 -7.79 -3.26 1.41
CA GLY A 131 -8.98 -3.78 2.07
C GLY A 131 -8.72 -5.03 2.89
N ALA A 132 -9.74 -5.42 3.64
CA ALA A 132 -9.78 -6.68 4.35
C ALA A 132 -11.22 -7.18 4.49
N PHE A 133 -11.40 -8.49 4.56
CA PHE A 133 -12.67 -9.11 4.94
C PHE A 133 -12.42 -10.31 5.84
N MET A 134 -13.38 -10.58 6.72
CA MET A 134 -13.35 -11.72 7.63
C MET A 134 -13.72 -13.00 6.87
N LEU A 135 -12.98 -14.07 7.14
CA LEU A 135 -13.23 -15.40 6.60
C LEU A 135 -14.13 -16.22 7.55
N TYR A 136 -13.81 -16.19 8.84
CA TYR A 136 -14.53 -16.84 9.93
C TYR A 136 -14.04 -16.34 11.30
#